data_AF-A0A970DLV8-F1
#
_entry.id   AF-A0A970DLV8-F1
#
_cell.length_a   1.000
_cell.length_b   1.000
_cell.length_c   1.000
_cell.angle_alpha   90.00
_cell.angle_beta   90.00
_cell.angle_gamma   90.00
#
_symmetry.space_group_name_H-M   'P 1'
#
loop_
_entity.id
_entity.type
_entity.pdbx_description
1 polymer ?
#
loop_
_entity_poly.entity_id
_entity_poly.type
_entity_poly.pdbx_seq_one_letter_code
_entity_poly.pdbx_strand_id
1 'polypeptide(L)' 'MYILQSRWQLEEKTLVYYGLRNRENLFKNKVKLNKKQVSIIKMLPKELTASEVKILGKLLNEQIVLEKDKK' A
#
# COMPACT_ATOMS: atom_id res chain seq x y z
N MET A 1 13.30 -4.42 3.79
CA MET A 1 12.07 -5.24 3.67
C MET A 1 10.83 -4.37 3.70
N TYR A 2 9.89 -4.52 2.77
CA TYR A 2 8.66 -3.73 2.74
C TYR A 2 7.47 -4.55 3.20
N ILE A 3 6.57 -3.92 3.93
CA ILE A 3 5.36 -4.55 4.46
C ILE A 3 4.13 -3.68 4.17
N LEU A 4 3.01 -4.34 3.87
CA LEU A 4 1.71 -3.67 3.83
C LEU A 4 1.30 -3.34 5.27
N GLN A 5 0.89 -2.11 5.51
CA GLN A 5 0.35 -1.71 6.80
C GLN A 5 -0.95 -2.46 7.12
N SER A 6 -1.12 -2.96 8.35
CA SER A 6 -2.31 -3.74 8.75
C SER A 6 -3.64 -3.00 8.62
N ARG A 7 -3.60 -1.67 8.59
CA ARG A 7 -4.76 -0.79 8.35
C ARG A 7 -5.20 -0.72 6.88
N TRP A 8 -4.45 -1.33 5.98
CA TRP A 8 -4.75 -1.38 4.55
C TRP A 8 -4.96 -2.83 4.12
N GLN A 9 -6.01 -3.05 3.34
CA GLN A 9 -6.37 -4.37 2.84
C GLN A 9 -6.58 -4.32 1.33
N LEU A 10 -6.05 -5.31 0.63
CA LEU A 10 -6.17 -5.42 -0.82
C LEU A 10 -7.49 -6.11 -1.18
N GLU A 11 -8.43 -5.36 -1.78
CA GLU A 11 -9.65 -5.89 -2.40
C GLU A 11 -9.52 -5.86 -3.92
N GLU A 12 -9.34 -7.04 -4.53
CA GLU A 12 -9.13 -7.26 -5.97
C GLU A 12 -7.99 -6.44 -6.61
N LYS A 13 -8.24 -5.15 -6.83
CA LYS A 13 -7.35 -4.17 -7.46
C LYS A 13 -7.37 -2.82 -6.72
N THR A 14 -7.89 -2.78 -5.51
CA THR A 14 -8.05 -1.56 -4.73
C THR A 14 -7.54 -1.81 -3.32
N LEU A 15 -6.67 -0.94 -2.84
CA LEU A 15 -6.28 -0.91 -1.43
C LEU A 15 -7.31 -0.11 -0.66
N VAL A 16 -7.95 -0.73 0.31
CA VAL A 16 -8.98 -0.13 1.16
C VAL A 16 -8.40 0.08 2.56
N TYR A 17 -8.53 1.29 3.07
CA TYR A 17 -8.08 1.71 4.39
C TYR A 17 -9.17 1.49 5.43
N TYR A 18 -8.87 0.66 6.44
CA TYR A 18 -9.77 0.29 7.54
C TYR A 18 -9.37 0.92 8.88
N GLY A 19 -8.34 1.77 8.92
CA GLY A 19 -7.87 2.45 10.14
C GLY A 19 -8.75 3.63 10.60
N LEU A 20 -10.05 3.41 10.72
CA LEU A 20 -11.09 4.41 10.94
C LEU A 20 -10.93 5.17 12.28
N ARG A 21 -10.56 6.45 12.19
CA ARG A 21 -11.02 7.54 13.09
C ARG A 21 -11.63 8.73 12.35
N ASN A 22 -11.31 8.95 11.07
CA ASN A 22 -11.85 10.07 10.28
C ASN A 22 -13.02 9.61 9.40
N ARG A 23 -14.25 9.80 9.88
CA ARG A 23 -15.50 9.59 9.10
C ARG A 23 -15.59 10.52 7.87
N GLU A 24 -14.92 11.67 7.88
CA GLU A 24 -15.02 12.66 6.79
C GLU A 24 -14.23 12.28 5.52
N ASN A 25 -13.28 11.35 5.59
CA ASN A 25 -12.46 10.93 4.43
C ASN A 25 -12.79 9.52 3.92
N LEU A 26 -14.00 9.01 4.17
CA LEU A 26 -14.46 7.69 3.70
C LEU A 26 -14.21 7.45 2.21
N PHE A 27 -14.26 8.48 1.37
CA PHE A 27 -14.02 8.40 -0.07
C PHE A 27 -12.53 8.40 -0.47
N LYS A 28 -11.61 8.87 0.38
CA LYS A 28 -10.15 8.83 0.14
C LYS A 28 -9.49 7.57 0.66
N ASN A 29 -10.24 6.71 1.33
CA ASN A 29 -9.76 5.44 1.90
C ASN A 29 -9.55 4.34 0.86
N LYS A 30 -9.73 4.62 -0.44
CA LYS A 30 -9.59 3.63 -1.51
C LYS A 30 -8.54 4.08 -2.50
N VAL A 31 -7.49 3.29 -2.67
CA VAL A 31 -6.44 3.53 -3.66
C VAL A 31 -6.50 2.46 -4.73
N LYS A 32 -6.87 2.86 -5.94
CA LYS A 32 -6.91 1.96 -7.08
C LYS A 32 -5.49 1.62 -7.54
N LEU A 33 -5.22 0.33 -7.68
CA LEU A 33 -3.95 -0.22 -8.08
C LEU A 33 -3.97 -0.69 -9.53
N ASN A 34 -2.83 -0.51 -10.20
CA ASN A 34 -2.57 -1.17 -11.47
C ASN A 34 -2.20 -2.64 -11.26
N LYS A 35 -2.38 -3.49 -12.29
CA LYS A 35 -2.02 -4.92 -12.25
C LYS A 35 -0.61 -5.18 -11.70
N LYS A 36 0.38 -4.37 -12.11
CA LYS A 36 1.76 -4.45 -11.60
C LYS A 36 1.81 -4.21 -10.09
N GLN A 37 1.17 -3.16 -9.60
CA GLN A 37 1.12 -2.83 -8.17
C GLN A 37 0.39 -3.91 -7.37
N VAL A 38 -0.75 -4.41 -7.86
CA VAL A 38 -1.46 -5.53 -7.22
C VAL A 38 -0.55 -6.74 -7.04
N SER A 39 0.19 -7.10 -8.10
CA SER A 39 1.10 -8.25 -8.04
C SER A 39 2.22 -8.05 -7.02
N ILE A 40 2.76 -6.82 -6.94
CA ILE A 40 3.77 -6.48 -5.95
C ILE A 40 3.20 -6.55 -4.53
N ILE A 41 2.02 -5.96 -4.28
CA ILE A 41 1.34 -5.96 -2.98
C ILE A 41 1.00 -7.38 -2.53
N LYS A 42 0.54 -8.25 -3.45
CA LYS A 42 0.28 -9.67 -3.16
C LYS A 42 1.53 -10.45 -2.77
N MET A 43 2.70 -10.03 -3.24
CA MET A 43 3.97 -10.64 -2.89
C MET A 43 4.55 -10.08 -1.58
N LEU A 44 3.92 -9.07 -0.96
CA LEU A 44 4.36 -8.59 0.34
C LEU A 44 4.02 -9.62 1.43
N PRO A 45 4.90 -9.79 2.44
CA PRO A 45 6.08 -8.97 2.71
C PRO A 45 7.31 -9.42 1.90
N LYS A 46 7.91 -8.50 1.14
CA LYS A 46 9.14 -8.75 0.34
C LYS A 46 10.01 -7.51 0.23
N GLU A 47 11.24 -7.69 -0.25
CA GLU A 47 12.07 -6.57 -0.68
C GLU A 47 11.65 -6.09 -2.06
N LEU A 48 11.52 -4.77 -2.20
CA LEU A 48 11.17 -4.13 -3.46
C LEU A 48 12.45 -3.69 -4.12
N THR A 49 12.60 -4.01 -5.39
CA THR A 49 13.67 -3.42 -6.21
C THR A 49 13.40 -1.94 -6.48
N ALA A 50 14.43 -1.16 -6.85
CA ALA A 50 14.28 0.27 -7.17
C ALA A 50 13.18 0.55 -8.22
N SER A 51 12.98 -0.38 -9.16
CA SER A 51 11.89 -0.33 -10.15
C SER A 51 10.51 -0.50 -9.50
N GLU A 52 10.36 -1.44 -8.56
CA GLU A 52 9.11 -1.66 -7.85
C GLU A 52 8.80 -0.53 -6.86
N VAL A 53 9.82 0.04 -6.23
CA VAL A 53 9.72 1.26 -5.40
C VAL A 53 9.19 2.42 -6.25
N LYS A 54 9.71 2.61 -7.47
CA LYS A 54 9.16 3.61 -8.42
C LYS A 54 7.71 3.32 -8.80
N ILE A 55 7.36 2.06 -9.07
CA ILE A 55 5.98 1.65 -9.41
C ILE A 55 5.02 1.88 -8.23
N LEU A 56 5.49 1.65 -7.01
CA LEU A 56 4.74 1.89 -5.78
C LEU A 56 4.80 3.34 -5.31
N GLY A 57 5.56 4.24 -5.95
CA GLY A 57 5.92 5.55 -5.41
C GLY A 57 4.82 6.32 -4.66
N LYS A 58 3.62 6.43 -5.23
CA LYS A 58 2.46 7.07 -4.54
C LYS A 58 1.99 6.31 -3.29
N LEU A 59 2.02 4.98 -3.29
CA LEU A 59 1.63 4.10 -2.19
C LEU A 59 2.64 4.11 -1.04
N LEU A 60 3.92 4.28 -1.35
CA LEU A 60 4.97 4.49 -0.34
C LEU A 60 4.82 5.87 0.31
N ASN A 61 4.50 6.90 -0.48
CA ASN A 61 4.32 8.27 0.03
C ASN A 61 3.07 8.41 0.91
N GLU A 62 1.99 7.72 0.56
CA GLU A 62 0.71 7.70 1.30
C GLU A 62 0.73 6.80 2.57
N GLN A 63 1.91 6.38 3.04
CA GLN A 63 2.08 5.49 4.21
C GLN A 63 1.27 4.19 4.13
N ILE A 64 1.14 3.62 2.92
CA ILE A 64 0.39 2.39 2.67
C ILE A 64 1.30 1.17 2.79
N VAL A 65 2.45 1.27 2.13
CA VAL A 65 3.55 0.32 2.26
C VAL A 65 4.61 0.99 3.13
N LEU A 66 4.99 0.36 4.23
CA LEU A 66 6.12 0.82 5.03
C LEU A 66 7.36 0.00 4.70
N GLU A 67 8.48 0.71 4.57
CA GLU A 67 9.80 0.10 4.70
C GLU A 67 9.96 -0.28 6.18
N LYS A 68 10.22 -1.56 6.45
CA LYS A 68 10.45 -2.10 7.80
C LYS A 68 11.82 -1.71 8.35
N ASP A 69 12.32 -0.54 7.98
CA ASP A 69 13.61 -0.03 8.40
C ASP A 69 13.52 1.48 8.62
N LYS A 70 13.27 1.84 9.89
CA LYS A 70 13.85 3.01 10.54
C LYS A 70 13.73 2.77 12.03
N LYS A 71 14.76 2.08 12.54
CA LYS A 71 15.08 2.07 13.96
C LYS A 71 15.80 3.38 14.31
#